data_AF-A0A3D3R8L1-F1
#
_entry.id   AF-A0A3D3R8L1-F1
#
_cell.length_a   1.000
_cell.length_b   1.000
_cell.length_c   1.000
_cell.angle_alpha   90.00
_cell.angle_beta   90.00
_cell.angle_gamma   90.00
#
_symmetry.space_group_name_H-M   'P 1'
#
loop_
_entity.id
_entity.type
_entity.pdbx_description
1 polymer ?
#
loop_
_entity_poly.entity_id
_entity_poly.type
_entity_poly.pdbx_seq_one_letter_code
_entity_poly.pdbx_strand_id
1 'polypeptide(L)'
;MQKREKILAAAFGAVILIWLGMPLINSTFIEPVETRRNQLKALNQQIDQREQKELELLRSAKQLGAWVDNSLPPDEHDAQRLYLEWLNDLAELSGFSNLKLSPGRRMREGKTYIAIQASLEGSATYAQLCQFLLHFYQTDLQ
;
A
#
# COMPACT_ATOMS: atom_id res chain seq x y z
N MET A 1 -73.34 25.61 -17.62
CA MET A 1 -71.89 25.42 -17.48
C MET A 1 -71.32 25.05 -18.85
N GLN A 2 -70.40 25.87 -19.36
CA GLN A 2 -69.95 25.82 -20.76
C GLN A 2 -68.94 24.67 -20.96
N LYS A 3 -69.01 23.98 -22.10
CA LYS A 3 -68.26 22.74 -22.43
C LYS A 3 -66.74 22.79 -22.12
N ARG A 4 -66.14 23.98 -22.13
CA ARG A 4 -64.71 24.23 -21.86
C ARG A 4 -64.32 23.99 -20.40
N GLU A 5 -65.19 24.34 -19.45
CA GLU A 5 -64.94 24.13 -18.01
C GLU A 5 -64.90 22.63 -17.67
N LYS A 6 -65.75 21.83 -18.32
CA LYS A 6 -65.82 20.39 -18.10
C LYS A 6 -64.58 19.67 -18.65
N ILE A 7 -64.03 20.15 -19.78
CA ILE A 7 -62.80 19.62 -20.36
C ILE A 7 -61.60 19.99 -19.50
N LEU A 8 -61.52 21.23 -18.99
CA LEU A 8 -60.46 21.65 -18.08
C LEU A 8 -60.51 20.83 -16.77
N ALA A 9 -61.70 20.63 -16.20
CA ALA A 9 -61.86 19.86 -14.98
C ALA A 9 -61.46 18.38 -15.16
N ALA A 10 -61.79 17.78 -16.31
CA ALA A 10 -61.38 16.41 -16.63
C ALA A 10 -59.86 16.29 -16.85
N ALA A 11 -59.25 17.24 -17.55
CA ALA A 11 -57.81 17.29 -17.75
C ALA A 11 -57.06 17.47 -16.41
N PHE A 12 -57.57 18.36 -15.55
CA PHE A 12 -57.00 18.62 -14.23
C PHE A 12 -57.11 17.39 -13.31
N GLY A 13 -58.27 16.72 -13.33
CA GLY A 13 -58.46 15.46 -12.61
C GLY A 13 -57.51 14.35 -13.08
N ALA A 14 -57.28 14.24 -14.40
CA ALA A 14 -56.34 13.27 -14.96
C ALA A 14 -54.88 13.54 -14.53
N VAL A 15 -54.46 14.81 -14.53
CA VAL A 15 -53.11 15.20 -14.07
C VAL A 15 -52.92 14.89 -12.58
N ILE A 16 -53.93 15.17 -11.75
CA ILE A 16 -53.88 14.85 -10.31
C ILE A 16 -53.79 13.34 -10.09
N LEU A 17 -54.57 12.54 -10.82
CA LEU A 17 -54.53 11.08 -10.72
C LEU A 17 -53.17 10.50 -11.12
N ILE A 18 -52.55 11.03 -12.19
CA ILE A 18 -51.21 10.62 -12.60
C ILE A 18 -50.17 11.02 -11.54
N TRP A 19 -50.28 12.24 -10.99
CA TRP A 19 -49.36 12.74 -9.97
C TRP A 19 -49.45 11.94 -8.66
N LEU A 20 -50.66 11.57 -8.22
CA LEU A 20 -50.84 10.69 -7.05
C LEU A 20 -50.48 9.23 -7.32
N GLY A 21 -50.59 8.75 -8.55
CA GLY A 21 -50.28 7.36 -8.92
C GLY A 21 -48.77 7.08 -9.08
N MET A 22 -47.99 8.06 -9.52
CA MET A 22 -46.53 7.97 -9.69
C MET A 22 -45.76 7.47 -8.46
N PRO A 23 -45.98 7.98 -7.22
CA PRO A 23 -45.22 7.52 -6.04
C PRO A 23 -45.50 6.06 -5.65
N LEU A 24 -46.72 5.56 -5.90
CA LEU A 24 -47.07 4.15 -5.64
C LEU A 24 -46.35 3.20 -6.60
N ILE A 25 -46.24 3.58 -7.88
CA ILE A 25 -45.52 2.78 -8.89
C ILE A 25 -44.02 2.75 -8.59
N ASN A 26 -43.45 3.90 -8.21
CA ASN A 26 -42.01 4.02 -7.95
C ASN A 26 -41.56 3.17 -6.74
N SER A 27 -42.32 3.23 -5.64
CA SER A 27 -42.01 2.50 -4.40
C SER A 27 -42.24 0.98 -4.51
N THR A 28 -43.27 0.54 -5.24
CA THR A 28 -43.61 -0.88 -5.29
C THR A 28 -42.81 -1.66 -6.35
N PHE A 29 -42.40 -1.02 -7.44
CA PHE A 29 -41.77 -1.71 -8.57
C PHE A 29 -40.34 -1.25 -8.90
N ILE A 30 -40.04 0.04 -8.83
CA ILE A 30 -38.75 0.58 -9.29
C ILE A 30 -37.69 0.46 -8.18
N GLU A 31 -38.04 0.89 -6.96
CA GLU A 31 -37.17 0.87 -5.79
C GLU A 31 -36.63 -0.53 -5.42
N PRO A 32 -37.42 -1.62 -5.39
CA PRO A 32 -36.88 -2.95 -5.10
C PRO A 32 -35.94 -3.49 -6.20
N VAL A 33 -36.12 -3.11 -7.46
CA VAL A 33 -35.22 -3.53 -8.54
C VAL A 33 -33.91 -2.75 -8.48
N GLU A 34 -33.99 -1.43 -8.27
CA GLU A 34 -32.83 -0.56 -8.17
C GLU A 34 -31.98 -0.88 -6.94
N THR A 35 -32.61 -1.16 -5.79
CA THR A 35 -31.90 -1.61 -4.58
C THR A 35 -31.18 -2.94 -4.79
N ARG A 36 -31.80 -3.93 -5.45
CA ARG A 36 -31.13 -5.21 -5.77
C ARG A 36 -29.97 -5.03 -6.75
N ARG A 37 -30.13 -4.17 -7.75
CA ARG A 37 -29.05 -3.84 -8.70
C ARG A 37 -27.88 -3.15 -8.00
N ASN A 38 -28.17 -2.23 -7.08
CA ASN A 38 -27.17 -1.54 -6.28
C ASN A 38 -26.48 -2.50 -5.30
N GLN A 39 -27.20 -3.45 -4.71
CA GLN A 39 -26.64 -4.51 -3.87
C GLN A 39 -25.68 -5.41 -4.68
N LEU A 40 -26.07 -5.84 -5.88
CA LEU A 40 -25.20 -6.63 -6.76
C LEU A 40 -23.95 -5.85 -7.16
N LYS A 41 -24.10 -4.57 -7.52
CA LYS A 41 -22.97 -3.70 -7.84
C LYS A 41 -22.02 -3.54 -6.64
N ALA A 42 -22.55 -3.31 -5.45
CA ALA A 42 -21.77 -3.20 -4.23
C ALA A 42 -21.07 -4.51 -3.87
N LEU A 43 -21.72 -5.65 -4.07
CA LEU A 43 -21.14 -6.97 -3.81
C LEU A 43 -20.01 -7.28 -4.80
N ASN A 44 -20.21 -7.01 -6.10
CA ASN A 44 -19.17 -7.15 -7.11
C ASN A 44 -17.97 -6.25 -6.82
N GLN A 45 -18.21 -4.98 -6.44
CA GLN A 45 -17.12 -4.09 -6.02
C GLN A 45 -16.36 -4.62 -4.79
N GLN A 46 -17.04 -5.26 -3.85
CA GLN A 46 -16.37 -5.90 -2.72
C GLN A 46 -15.55 -7.10 -3.14
N ILE A 47 -16.04 -7.93 -4.08
CA ILE A 47 -15.27 -9.05 -4.64
C ILE A 47 -14.02 -8.53 -5.33
N ASP A 48 -14.16 -7.56 -6.24
CA ASP A 48 -13.03 -6.95 -6.96
C ASP A 48 -11.98 -6.38 -5.97
N GLN A 49 -12.42 -5.70 -4.92
CA GLN A 49 -11.52 -5.19 -3.87
C GLN A 49 -10.82 -6.30 -3.10
N ARG A 50 -11.47 -7.44 -2.87
CA ARG A 50 -10.87 -8.58 -2.17
C ARG A 50 -9.84 -9.27 -3.06
N GLU A 51 -10.15 -9.47 -4.34
CA GLU A 51 -9.21 -10.03 -5.31
C GLU A 51 -7.97 -9.14 -5.47
N GLN A 52 -8.15 -7.81 -5.54
CA GLN A 52 -7.02 -6.87 -5.58
C GLN A 52 -6.15 -6.97 -4.33
N LYS A 53 -6.76 -7.04 -3.14
CA LYS A 53 -6.02 -7.22 -1.88
C LYS A 53 -5.27 -8.54 -1.84
N GLU A 54 -5.84 -9.62 -2.34
CA GLU A 54 -5.17 -10.92 -2.42
C GLU A 54 -3.93 -10.85 -3.32
N LEU A 55 -4.05 -10.24 -4.50
CA LEU A 55 -2.92 -10.01 -5.39
C LEU A 55 -1.84 -9.13 -4.76
N GLU A 56 -2.23 -8.09 -4.03
CA GLU A 56 -1.28 -7.25 -3.27
C GLU A 56 -0.56 -8.06 -2.19
N LEU A 57 -1.29 -8.87 -1.42
CA LEU A 57 -0.70 -9.74 -0.39
C LEU A 57 0.31 -10.73 -0.98
N LEU A 58 -0.01 -11.35 -2.13
CA LEU A 58 0.91 -12.26 -2.82
C LEU A 58 2.18 -11.54 -3.29
N ARG A 59 2.07 -10.31 -3.80
CA ARG A 59 3.24 -9.50 -4.18
C ARG A 59 4.08 -9.13 -2.96
N SER A 60 3.44 -8.69 -1.88
CA SER A 60 4.14 -8.36 -0.63
C SER A 60 4.80 -9.58 0.00
N ALA A 61 4.18 -10.76 -0.07
CA ALA A 61 4.79 -12.00 0.41
C ALA A 61 6.03 -12.37 -0.40
N LYS A 62 6.00 -12.20 -1.73
CA LYS A 62 7.18 -12.39 -2.58
C LYS A 62 8.30 -11.41 -2.25
N GLN A 63 7.97 -10.14 -2.03
CA GLN A 63 8.94 -9.12 -1.62
C GLN A 63 9.54 -9.42 -0.25
N LEU A 64 8.73 -9.90 0.69
CA LEU A 64 9.19 -10.31 2.02
C LEU A 64 10.15 -11.50 1.92
N GLY A 65 9.86 -12.49 1.07
CA GLY A 65 10.79 -13.59 0.78
C GLY A 65 12.15 -13.07 0.32
N ALA A 66 12.16 -12.18 -0.68
CA ALA A 66 13.40 -11.55 -1.15
C ALA A 66 14.12 -10.74 -0.05
N TRP A 67 13.39 -10.06 0.84
CA TRP A 67 14.02 -9.35 1.97
C TRP A 67 14.61 -10.28 3.01
N VAL A 68 13.99 -11.43 3.27
CA VAL A 68 14.53 -12.46 4.17
C VAL A 68 15.77 -13.08 3.54
N ASP A 69 15.75 -13.38 2.25
CA ASP A 69 16.89 -13.95 1.53
C ASP A 69 18.10 -13.01 1.55
N ASN A 70 17.88 -11.69 1.46
CA ASN A 70 18.93 -10.66 1.55
C ASN A 70 19.17 -10.13 2.99
N SER A 71 18.55 -10.75 4.00
CA SER A 71 18.70 -10.28 5.38
C SER A 71 19.96 -10.83 6.02
N LEU A 72 20.48 -10.08 7.00
CA LEU A 72 21.57 -10.58 7.84
C LEU A 72 21.10 -11.79 8.67
N PRO A 73 22.04 -12.60 9.21
CA PRO A 73 21.70 -13.75 10.02
C PRO A 73 20.69 -13.44 11.15
N PRO A 74 19.86 -14.40 11.55
CA PRO A 74 18.77 -14.16 12.50
C PRO A 74 19.26 -13.83 13.91
N ASP A 75 20.50 -14.22 14.27
CA ASP A 75 21.09 -13.81 15.54
C ASP A 75 21.54 -12.34 15.47
N GLU A 76 20.94 -11.53 16.34
CA GLU A 76 21.14 -10.08 16.37
C GLU A 76 22.60 -9.65 16.60
N HIS A 77 23.36 -10.42 17.38
CA HIS A 77 24.74 -10.09 17.73
C HIS A 77 25.67 -10.46 16.59
N ASP A 78 25.48 -11.63 16.00
CA ASP A 78 26.25 -12.05 14.82
C ASP A 78 25.95 -11.17 13.61
N ALA A 79 24.69 -10.83 13.37
CA ALA A 79 24.30 -9.93 12.28
C ALA A 79 24.99 -8.56 12.40
N GLN A 80 25.00 -7.98 13.61
CA GLN A 80 25.65 -6.70 13.83
C GLN A 80 27.17 -6.80 13.66
N ARG A 81 27.79 -7.85 14.17
CA ARG A 81 29.23 -8.08 14.03
C ARG A 81 29.62 -8.23 12.55
N LEU A 82 28.92 -9.10 11.81
CA LEU A 82 29.20 -9.35 10.40
C LEU A 82 29.00 -8.11 9.54
N TYR A 83 27.94 -7.35 9.79
CA TYR A 83 27.69 -6.11 9.05
C TYR A 83 28.77 -5.06 9.32
N LEU A 84 29.22 -4.93 10.58
CA LEU A 84 30.30 -4.02 10.94
C LEU A 84 31.64 -4.45 10.32
N GLU A 85 31.96 -5.74 10.35
CA GLU A 85 33.16 -6.29 9.72
C GLU A 85 33.16 -6.02 8.21
N TRP A 86 32.07 -6.35 7.53
CA TRP A 86 31.90 -6.06 6.10
C TRP A 86 32.02 -4.56 5.78
N LEU A 87 31.42 -3.69 6.60
CA LEU A 87 31.47 -2.24 6.40
C LEU A 87 32.90 -1.69 6.61
N ASN A 88 33.65 -2.26 7.56
CA ASN A 88 35.06 -1.92 7.76
C ASN A 88 35.90 -2.29 6.54
N ASP A 89 35.78 -3.55 6.10
CA ASP A 89 36.54 -4.08 4.96
C ASP A 89 36.25 -3.28 3.68
N LEU A 90 34.98 -2.91 3.47
CA LEU A 90 34.56 -2.08 2.36
C LEU A 90 35.20 -0.69 2.39
N ALA A 91 35.27 -0.08 3.57
CA ALA A 91 35.87 1.24 3.76
C ALA A 91 37.40 1.20 3.59
N GLU A 92 38.06 0.16 4.10
CA GLU A 92 39.49 -0.08 3.91
C GLU A 92 39.84 -0.31 2.43
N LEU A 93 39.07 -1.16 1.75
CA LEU A 93 39.23 -1.43 0.31
C LEU A 93 39.05 -0.16 -0.53
N SER A 94 38.20 0.75 -0.08
CA SER A 94 37.97 2.05 -0.70
C SER A 94 39.01 3.11 -0.33
N GLY A 95 39.99 2.77 0.52
CA GLY A 95 41.12 3.62 0.89
C GLY A 95 40.82 4.68 1.95
N PHE A 96 39.80 4.48 2.78
CA PHE A 96 39.50 5.38 3.89
C PHE A 96 40.62 5.31 4.95
N SER A 97 40.82 6.41 5.66
CA SER A 97 41.82 6.54 6.73
C SER A 97 41.17 6.99 8.04
N ASN A 98 41.83 6.78 9.17
CA ASN A 98 41.30 7.11 10.51
C ASN A 98 39.90 6.53 10.76
N LEU A 99 39.70 5.28 10.35
CA LEU A 99 38.42 4.58 10.46
C LEU A 99 38.04 4.35 11.92
N LYS A 100 36.80 4.71 12.24
CA LYS A 100 36.18 4.44 13.52
C LYS A 100 34.79 3.87 13.28
N LEU A 101 34.64 2.60 13.62
CA LEU A 101 33.35 1.92 13.61
C LEU A 101 32.74 1.94 15.01
N SER A 102 31.43 2.19 15.08
CA SER A 102 30.67 2.10 16.32
C SER A 102 29.36 1.34 16.10
N PRO A 103 29.09 0.29 16.88
CA PRO A 103 27.79 -0.36 16.86
C PRO A 103 26.73 0.63 17.33
N GLY A 104 25.67 0.80 16.53
CA GLY A 104 24.48 1.56 16.93
C GLY A 104 23.48 0.70 17.69
N ARG A 105 22.29 1.26 17.91
CA ARG A 105 21.19 0.53 18.57
C ARG A 105 20.60 -0.52 17.64
N ARG A 106 20.15 -1.62 18.24
CA ARG A 106 19.29 -2.60 17.58
C ARG A 106 17.85 -2.23 17.89
N MET A 107 17.07 -1.95 16.87
CA MET A 107 15.69 -1.49 17.00
C MET A 107 14.76 -2.56 16.47
N ARG A 108 13.91 -3.09 17.35
CA ARG A 108 12.91 -4.08 16.97
C ARG A 108 11.66 -3.37 16.50
N GLU A 109 11.30 -3.55 15.24
CA GLU A 109 10.10 -2.97 14.64
C GLU A 109 8.97 -4.00 14.72
N GLY A 110 8.27 -3.96 15.87
CA GLY A 110 7.19 -4.87 16.20
C GLY A 110 7.63 -6.33 16.17
N LYS A 111 6.95 -7.15 15.36
CA LYS A 111 7.27 -8.56 15.12
C LYS A 111 7.83 -8.81 13.71
N THR A 112 8.14 -7.76 12.97
CA THR A 112 8.40 -7.86 11.52
C THR A 112 9.89 -7.98 11.23
N TYR A 113 10.71 -7.08 11.79
CA TYR A 113 12.16 -7.08 11.56
C TYR A 113 12.92 -6.41 12.70
N ILE A 114 14.25 -6.53 12.64
CA ILE A 114 15.18 -5.87 13.55
C ILE A 114 16.09 -5.01 12.70
N ALA A 115 16.10 -3.71 12.95
CA ALA A 115 17.03 -2.79 12.32
C ALA A 115 18.34 -2.76 13.11
N ILE A 116 19.45 -2.96 12.42
CA ILE A 116 20.79 -2.88 12.98
C ILE A 116 21.40 -1.56 12.53
N GLN A 117 21.68 -0.69 13.49
CA GLN A 117 22.37 0.56 13.21
C GLN A 117 23.89 0.34 13.31
N ALA A 118 24.62 0.92 12.35
CA ALA A 118 26.07 1.01 12.35
C ALA A 118 26.47 2.47 12.06
N SER A 119 27.55 2.93 12.69
CA SER A 119 28.17 4.21 12.39
C SER A 119 29.61 3.99 11.96
N LEU A 120 29.94 4.54 10.79
CA LEU A 120 31.29 4.55 10.23
C LEU A 120 31.75 6.01 10.11
N GLU A 121 32.83 6.34 10.79
CA GLU A 121 33.50 7.64 10.69
C GLU A 121 34.91 7.42 10.12
N GLY A 122 35.35 8.30 9.22
CA GLY A 122 36.66 8.21 8.60
C GLY A 122 36.96 9.41 7.71
N SER A 123 38.22 9.50 7.26
CA SER A 123 38.71 10.51 6.32
C SER A 123 38.93 9.89 4.96
N ALA A 124 38.29 10.45 3.93
CA ALA A 124 38.39 9.98 2.55
C ALA A 124 38.39 11.17 1.57
N THR A 125 39.00 10.99 0.42
CA THR A 125 38.84 11.90 -0.73
C THR A 125 37.49 11.66 -1.42
N TYR A 126 37.06 12.62 -2.23
CA TYR A 126 35.83 12.48 -3.02
C TYR A 126 35.83 11.22 -3.90
N ALA A 127 36.96 10.93 -4.56
CA ALA A 127 37.07 9.74 -5.43
C ALA A 127 36.91 8.42 -4.63
N GLN A 128 37.53 8.35 -3.45
CA GLN A 128 37.42 7.20 -2.56
C GLN A 128 35.98 7.04 -2.02
N LEU A 129 35.30 8.14 -1.71
CA LEU A 129 33.89 8.11 -1.33
C LEU A 129 33.00 7.57 -2.46
N CYS A 130 33.23 8.01 -3.71
CA CYS A 130 32.50 7.48 -4.85
C CYS A 130 32.75 5.98 -5.04
N GLN A 131 34.00 5.53 -4.85
CA GLN A 131 34.34 4.11 -4.93
C GLN A 131 33.68 3.28 -3.82
N PHE A 132 33.65 3.81 -2.59
CA PHE A 132 32.92 3.20 -1.47
C PHE A 132 31.44 3.05 -1.77
N LEU A 133 30.78 4.12 -2.22
CA LEU A 133 29.36 4.07 -2.56
C LEU A 133 29.09 3.11 -3.71
N LEU A 134 29.97 3.06 -4.72
CA LEU A 134 29.85 2.10 -5.81
C LEU A 134 29.88 0.65 -5.28
N HIS A 135 30.87 0.29 -4.47
CA HIS A 135 30.98 -1.05 -3.92
C HIS A 135 29.85 -1.38 -2.93
N PHE A 136 29.41 -0.39 -2.15
CA PHE A 136 28.28 -0.53 -1.22
C PHE A 136 26.99 -0.90 -1.95
N TYR A 137 26.66 -0.21 -3.06
CA TYR A 137 25.44 -0.47 -3.83
C TYR A 137 25.55 -1.65 -4.80
N GLN A 138 26.76 -2.06 -5.17
CA GLN A 138 26.98 -3.25 -6.02
C GLN A 138 26.95 -4.55 -5.23
N THR A 139 27.18 -4.49 -3.91
CA THR A 139 27.08 -5.67 -3.08
C THR A 139 25.61 -5.98 -2.86
N ASP A 140 25.07 -6.93 -3.63
CA ASP A 140 23.96 -7.72 -3.11
C ASP A 140 24.50 -8.41 -1.86
N LEU A 141 23.97 -8.07 -0.69
CA LEU A 141 24.17 -8.85 0.53
C LEU A 141 23.45 -10.20 0.31
N GLN A 142 24.10 -11.10 -0.43
CA GLN A 142 23.68 -12.48 -0.71
C GLN A 142 24.10 -13.41 0.43
#